data_AF-T2IU83-F1
#
_entry.id   AF-T2IU83-F1
#
_cell.length_a   1.000
_cell.length_b   1.000
_cell.length_c   1.000
_cell.angle_alpha   90.00
_cell.angle_beta   90.00
_cell.angle_gamma   90.00
#
_symmetry.space_group_name_H-M   'P 1'
#
loop_
_entity.id
_entity.type
_entity.pdbx_description
1 polymer ?
#
loop_
_entity_poly.entity_id
_entity_poly.type
_entity_poly.pdbx_seq_one_letter_code
_entity_poly.pdbx_strand_id
1 'polypeptide(L)'
;MAVVGKAKEAEAKQMLSSLGQTQQAYYLENAKFADKLENLDIVFSGYYYNYEEPVIITNSPYPGVKQGAIAVNSLENNTREYQLGVYYNSKSFLLVLCQSLSPNQNAQAPNISDGECINSTKVQ
;
A
#
# COMPACT_ATOMS: atom_id res chain seq x y z
N MET A 1 13.06 -27.28 2.64
CA MET A 1 11.85 -26.50 2.35
C MET A 1 12.04 -25.11 2.96
N ALA A 2 12.37 -24.11 2.14
CA ALA A 2 12.71 -22.78 2.63
C ALA A 2 11.45 -22.11 3.18
N VAL A 3 11.50 -21.71 4.47
CA VAL A 3 10.51 -20.83 5.10
C VAL A 3 10.72 -19.42 4.51
N VAL A 4 10.39 -19.27 3.23
CA VAL A 4 10.68 -18.05 2.45
C VAL A 4 9.81 -16.91 2.95
N GLY A 5 10.44 -15.77 3.29
CA GLY A 5 9.89 -14.40 3.22
C GLY A 5 8.69 -14.02 4.09
N LYS A 6 7.84 -14.96 4.54
CA LYS A 6 6.51 -14.67 5.12
C LYS A 6 6.56 -13.75 6.34
N ALA A 7 7.54 -13.95 7.22
CA ALA A 7 7.74 -13.08 8.38
C ALA A 7 8.21 -11.68 7.97
N LYS A 8 9.04 -11.58 6.92
CA LYS A 8 9.51 -10.30 6.37
C LYS A 8 8.35 -9.57 5.69
N GLU A 9 7.54 -10.27 4.90
CA GLU A 9 6.34 -9.73 4.24
C GLU A 9 5.26 -9.28 5.23
N ALA A 10 5.25 -9.81 6.45
CA ALA A 10 4.35 -9.33 7.51
C ALA A 10 4.65 -7.87 7.89
N GLU A 11 5.92 -7.44 7.83
CA GLU A 11 6.34 -6.05 8.06
C GLU A 11 5.60 -5.10 7.11
N ALA A 12 5.69 -5.36 5.80
CA ALA A 12 5.02 -4.55 4.78
C ALA A 12 3.52 -4.48 5.00
N LYS A 13 2.87 -5.63 5.28
CA LYS A 13 1.42 -5.68 5.48
C LYS A 13 0.98 -4.91 6.73
N GLN A 14 1.71 -5.04 7.84
CA GLN A 14 1.42 -4.32 9.07
C GLN A 14 1.57 -2.82 8.88
N MET A 15 2.66 -2.38 8.25
CA MET A 15 2.89 -0.96 8.04
C MET A 15 1.90 -0.37 7.03
N LEU A 16 1.64 -1.05 5.91
CA LEU A 16 0.63 -0.60 4.94
C LEU A 16 -0.77 -0.55 5.57
N SER A 17 -1.12 -1.49 6.45
CA SER A 17 -2.39 -1.44 7.18
C SER A 17 -2.47 -0.22 8.10
N SER A 18 -1.39 0.09 8.83
CA SER A 18 -1.29 1.28 9.67
C SER A 18 -1.44 2.55 8.83
N LEU A 19 -0.69 2.64 7.73
CA LEU A 19 -0.76 3.74 6.76
C LEU A 19 -2.16 3.92 6.18
N GLY A 20 -2.83 2.84 5.81
CA GLY A 20 -4.20 2.86 5.32
C GLY A 20 -5.17 3.40 6.37
N GLN A 21 -4.99 3.08 7.65
CA GLN A 21 -5.81 3.62 8.73
C GLN A 21 -5.52 5.10 8.95
N THR A 22 -4.27 5.52 8.96
CA THR A 22 -3.90 6.94 9.12
C THR A 22 -4.40 7.79 7.95
N GLN A 23 -4.36 7.28 6.72
CA GLN A 23 -4.95 7.95 5.55
C GLN A 23 -6.47 8.14 5.69
N GLN A 24 -7.19 7.15 6.22
CA GLN A 24 -8.62 7.27 6.49
C GLN A 24 -8.90 8.34 7.55
N ALA A 25 -8.15 8.33 8.66
CA ALA A 25 -8.28 9.33 9.72
C ALA A 25 -7.99 10.74 9.19
N TYR A 26 -6.88 10.91 8.48
CA TYR A 26 -6.50 12.18 7.86
C TYR A 26 -7.57 12.68 6.89
N TYR A 27 -8.15 11.79 6.08
CA TYR A 27 -9.25 12.13 5.18
C TYR A 27 -10.50 12.59 5.92
N LEU A 28 -10.88 11.94 7.02
CA LEU A 28 -12.03 12.34 7.82
C LEU A 28 -11.85 13.74 8.44
N GLU A 29 -10.62 14.11 8.79
CA GLU A 29 -10.30 15.43 9.36
C GLU A 29 -10.19 16.53 8.30
N ASN A 30 -9.63 16.21 7.13
CA ASN A 30 -9.21 17.21 6.13
C ASN A 30 -10.01 17.17 4.81
N ALA A 31 -10.92 16.21 4.66
CA ALA A 31 -11.67 15.93 3.43
C ALA A 31 -10.78 15.70 2.18
N LYS A 32 -9.53 15.30 2.38
CA LYS A 32 -8.56 14.93 1.33
C LYS A 32 -7.57 13.90 1.88
N PHE A 33 -6.98 13.08 1.02
CA PHE A 33 -5.89 12.21 1.42
C PHE A 33 -4.59 13.01 1.61
N ALA A 34 -3.71 12.51 2.47
CA ALA A 34 -2.37 13.06 2.59
C ALA A 34 -1.56 12.63 1.37
N ASP A 35 -0.82 13.57 0.79
CA ASP A 35 0.12 13.37 -0.32
C ASP A 35 1.57 13.23 0.15
N LYS A 36 1.79 13.26 1.47
CA LYS A 36 3.09 13.08 2.10
C LYS A 36 3.01 12.26 3.37
N LEU A 37 4.04 11.43 3.61
CA LEU A 37 4.21 10.67 4.84
C LEU A 37 4.32 11.56 6.07
N GLU A 38 4.95 12.73 5.97
CA GLU A 38 5.12 13.67 7.09
C GLU A 38 3.79 14.22 7.64
N ASN A 39 2.73 14.17 6.84
CA ASN A 39 1.38 14.59 7.25
C ASN A 39 0.61 13.46 7.96
N LEU A 40 1.13 12.24 7.90
CA LEU A 40 0.60 11.07 8.58
C LEU A 40 1.44 10.90 9.84
N ASP A 41 0.84 11.09 11.02
CA ASP A 41 1.53 11.00 12.31
C ASP A 41 1.88 9.54 12.65
N ILE A 42 2.83 8.97 11.89
CA ILE A 42 3.26 7.58 11.96
C ILE A 42 4.78 7.53 11.95
N VAL A 43 5.33 6.68 12.82
CA VAL A 43 6.77 6.43 12.87
C VAL A 43 7.08 5.21 12.01
N PHE A 44 7.93 5.40 11.01
CA PHE A 44 8.39 4.33 10.14
C PHE A 44 9.62 3.66 10.73
N SER A 45 9.57 2.33 10.86
CA SER A 45 10.76 1.49 10.93
C SER A 45 10.55 0.29 10.01
N GLY A 46 11.41 0.19 9.00
CA GLY A 46 11.39 -0.92 8.05
C GLY A 46 12.78 -1.49 7.91
N TYR A 47 12.93 -2.80 8.07
CA TYR A 47 14.19 -3.50 7.82
C TYR A 47 14.19 -4.13 6.43
N TYR A 48 13.02 -4.56 5.96
CA TYR A 48 12.88 -5.26 4.69
C TYR A 48 12.16 -4.44 3.64
N TYR A 49 11.60 -3.28 4.01
CA TYR A 49 10.83 -2.44 3.10
C TYR A 49 11.13 -0.95 3.27
N ASN A 50 11.16 -0.25 2.14
CA ASN A 50 11.00 1.19 2.07
C ASN A 50 9.55 1.52 1.73
N TYR A 51 8.99 2.54 2.38
CA TYR A 51 7.62 2.98 2.15
C TYR A 51 7.62 4.23 1.27
N GLU A 52 6.88 4.17 0.18
CA GLU A 52 6.81 5.27 -0.78
C GLU A 52 5.90 6.39 -0.27
N GLU A 53 6.14 7.61 -0.76
CA GLU A 53 5.23 8.72 -0.56
C GLU A 53 3.83 8.39 -1.14
N PRO A 54 2.75 8.89 -0.52
CA PRO A 54 1.41 8.64 -1.01
C PRO A 54 1.19 9.22 -2.41
N VAL A 55 0.58 8.44 -3.30
CA VAL A 55 0.23 8.88 -4.65
C VAL A 55 -1.27 9.13 -4.74
N ILE A 56 -1.65 10.41 -4.86
CA ILE A 56 -3.06 10.79 -5.04
C ILE A 56 -3.57 10.33 -6.40
N ILE A 57 -4.74 9.68 -6.40
CA ILE A 57 -5.39 9.21 -7.62
C ILE A 57 -6.22 10.35 -8.20
N THR A 58 -5.78 10.88 -9.34
CA THR A 58 -6.44 12.02 -10.03
C THR A 58 -7.43 11.60 -11.10
N ASN A 59 -7.36 10.36 -11.60
CA ASN A 59 -8.19 9.81 -12.67
C ASN A 59 -9.13 8.71 -12.14
N SER A 60 -10.00 9.05 -11.20
CA SER A 60 -10.98 8.15 -10.58
C SER A 60 -12.31 8.88 -10.35
N PRO A 61 -13.46 8.19 -10.43
CA PRO A 61 -14.77 8.76 -10.08
C PRO A 61 -14.89 9.16 -8.60
N TYR A 62 -13.98 8.70 -7.74
CA TYR A 62 -13.95 9.02 -6.32
C TYR A 62 -12.52 9.25 -5.82
N PRO A 63 -12.33 10.04 -4.75
CA PRO A 63 -11.02 10.27 -4.15
C PRO A 63 -10.35 8.96 -3.76
N GLY A 64 -9.04 8.89 -3.99
CA GLY A 64 -8.22 7.76 -3.56
C GLY A 64 -6.75 8.12 -3.46
N VAL A 65 -6.01 7.28 -2.75
CA VAL A 65 -4.56 7.38 -2.57
C VAL A 65 -3.96 5.98 -2.63
N LYS A 66 -2.74 5.88 -3.15
CA LYS A 66 -1.96 4.64 -3.16
C LYS A 66 -0.71 4.80 -2.32
N GLN A 67 -0.30 3.72 -1.71
CA GLN A 67 0.94 3.68 -0.93
C GLN A 67 1.68 2.37 -1.14
N GLY A 68 2.95 2.47 -1.50
CA GLY A 68 3.80 1.33 -1.82
C GLY A 68 4.71 0.92 -0.67
N ALA A 69 5.02 -0.37 -0.62
CA ALA A 69 6.10 -0.93 0.16
C ALA A 69 7.04 -1.68 -0.80
N ILE A 70 8.23 -1.11 -1.01
CA ILE A 70 9.26 -1.62 -1.91
C ILE A 70 10.26 -2.44 -1.11
N ALA A 71 10.40 -3.71 -1.48
CA ALA A 71 11.26 -4.65 -0.78
C ALA A 71 12.76 -4.31 -0.96
N VAL A 72 13.49 -4.23 0.14
CA VAL A 72 14.95 -4.08 0.17
C VAL A 72 15.62 -5.43 -0.06
N ASN A 73 16.57 -5.50 -0.98
CA ASN A 73 17.27 -6.73 -1.40
C ASN A 73 16.29 -7.88 -1.71
N SER A 74 15.23 -7.57 -2.45
CA SER A 74 14.07 -8.43 -2.68
C SER A 74 14.41 -9.84 -3.19
N LEU A 75 15.43 -9.97 -4.05
CA LEU A 75 15.89 -11.27 -4.56
C LEU A 75 16.57 -12.12 -3.48
N GLU A 76 17.43 -11.51 -2.65
CA GLU A 76 18.16 -12.22 -1.57
C GLU A 76 17.22 -12.57 -0.41
N ASN A 77 16.35 -11.62 -0.06
CA ASN A 77 15.39 -11.78 1.01
C ASN A 77 14.17 -12.61 0.59
N ASN A 78 14.00 -12.80 -0.72
CA ASN A 78 12.85 -13.43 -1.37
C ASN A 78 11.54 -12.82 -0.86
N THR A 79 11.43 -11.51 -1.00
CA THR A 79 10.33 -10.67 -0.54
C THR A 79 9.61 -9.99 -1.72
N ARG A 80 8.29 -10.04 -1.69
CA ARG A 80 7.42 -9.40 -2.69
C ARG A 80 7.14 -7.95 -2.32
N GLU A 81 6.98 -7.10 -3.32
CA GLU A 81 6.50 -5.73 -3.15
C GLU A 81 4.97 -5.69 -3.02
N TYR A 82 4.49 -4.63 -2.38
CA TYR A 82 3.07 -4.40 -2.12
C TYR A 82 2.67 -2.97 -2.46
N GLN A 83 1.41 -2.78 -2.83
CA GLN A 83 0.81 -1.46 -2.89
C GLN A 83 -0.62 -1.52 -2.37
N LEU A 84 -0.93 -0.63 -1.44
CA LEU A 84 -2.26 -0.44 -0.90
C LEU A 84 -2.93 0.73 -1.62
N GLY A 85 -4.14 0.53 -2.14
CA GLY A 85 -5.04 1.60 -2.51
C GLY A 85 -6.10 1.82 -1.41
N VAL A 86 -6.32 3.08 -1.04
CA VAL A 86 -7.42 3.51 -0.16
C VAL A 86 -8.33 4.41 -0.98
N TYR A 87 -9.63 4.10 -0.99
CA TYR A 87 -10.63 4.80 -1.78
C TYR A 87 -11.77 5.24 -0.88
N TYR A 88 -12.31 6.43 -1.11
CA TYR A 88 -13.47 6.92 -0.38
C TYR A 88 -14.67 7.09 -1.32
N ASN A 89 -15.63 6.17 -1.22
CA ASN A 89 -16.83 6.16 -2.05
C ASN A 89 -18.07 6.02 -1.15
N SER A 90 -19.11 6.82 -1.42
CA SER A 90 -20.42 6.66 -0.76
C SER A 90 -20.34 6.65 0.78
N LYS A 91 -19.50 7.53 1.34
CA LYS A 91 -19.24 7.68 2.78
C LYS A 91 -18.57 6.47 3.45
N SER A 92 -17.95 5.60 2.67
CA SER A 92 -17.25 4.42 3.15
C SER A 92 -15.84 4.34 2.55
N PHE A 93 -14.92 3.75 3.29
CA PHE A 93 -13.58 3.46 2.79
C PHE A 93 -13.50 2.04 2.25
N LEU A 94 -12.83 1.89 1.11
CA LEU A 94 -12.50 0.62 0.50
C LEU A 94 -10.98 0.52 0.39
N LEU A 95 -10.45 -0.66 0.69
CA LEU A 95 -9.02 -0.94 0.63
C LEU A 95 -8.77 -2.05 -0.39
N VAL A 96 -7.71 -1.89 -1.17
CA VAL A 96 -7.22 -2.93 -2.10
C VAL A 96 -5.74 -3.08 -1.89
N LEU A 97 -5.30 -4.22 -1.35
CA LEU A 97 -3.89 -4.55 -1.20
C LEU A 97 -3.46 -5.47 -2.34
N CYS A 98 -2.52 -5.01 -3.14
CA CYS A 98 -1.92 -5.78 -4.21
C CYS A 98 -0.54 -6.28 -3.80
N GLN A 99 -0.24 -7.52 -4.17
CA GLN A 99 1.06 -8.18 -3.96
C GLN A 99 1.65 -8.57 -5.32
N SER A 100 2.92 -8.23 -5.53
CA SER A 100 3.65 -8.61 -6.75
C SER A 100 3.73 -10.13 -6.93
N LEU A 101 3.79 -10.57 -8.19
CA LEU A 101 3.79 -12.01 -8.54
C LEU A 101 5.13 -12.70 -8.23
N SER A 102 6.21 -11.93 -8.22
CA SER A 102 7.59 -12.36 -7.93
C SER A 102 8.33 -11.24 -7.21
N PRO A 103 9.43 -11.54 -6.47
CA PRO A 103 10.32 -10.52 -5.94
C PRO A 103 10.86 -9.59 -7.04
N ASN A 104 11.18 -8.34 -6.68
CA ASN A 104 11.70 -7.32 -7.59
C ASN A 104 10.75 -6.95 -8.75
N GLN A 105 9.44 -7.01 -8.49
CA GLN A 105 8.41 -6.53 -9.40
C GLN A 105 7.48 -5.58 -8.65
N ASN A 106 7.13 -4.47 -9.30
CA ASN A 106 6.23 -3.50 -8.71
C ASN A 106 4.81 -4.07 -8.64
N ALA A 107 4.24 -4.05 -7.44
CA ALA A 107 2.81 -4.23 -7.24
C ALA A 107 2.09 -2.90 -7.51
N GLN A 108 0.95 -2.97 -8.19
CA GLN A 108 0.19 -1.77 -8.53
C GLN A 108 -1.29 -1.97 -8.20
N ALA A 109 -1.76 -1.16 -7.25
CA ALA A 109 -3.18 -1.06 -6.96
C ALA A 109 -3.91 -0.36 -8.12
N PRO A 110 -5.17 -0.73 -8.40
CA PRO A 110 -5.98 -0.08 -9.43
C PRO A 110 -6.23 1.41 -9.11
N ASN A 111 -6.71 2.19 -10.08
CA ASN A 111 -7.17 3.56 -9.78
C ASN A 111 -8.59 3.59 -9.17
N ILE A 112 -9.29 2.46 -9.21
CA ILE A 112 -10.66 2.28 -8.74
C ILE A 112 -10.72 1.03 -7.85
N SER A 113 -11.52 1.07 -6.79
CA SER A 113 -11.64 0.02 -5.76
C SER A 113 -12.12 -1.36 -6.27
N ASP A 114 -12.79 -1.39 -7.42
CA ASP A 114 -13.29 -2.58 -8.11
C ASP A 114 -12.41 -2.99 -9.31
N GLY A 115 -11.29 -2.31 -9.52
CA GLY A 115 -10.33 -2.64 -10.56
C GLY A 115 -9.39 -3.79 -10.18
N GLU A 116 -8.68 -4.29 -11.18
CA GLU A 116 -7.68 -5.35 -10.99
C GLU A 116 -6.30 -4.78 -10.62
N CYS A 117 -5.57 -5.53 -9.80
CA CYS A 117 -4.16 -5.28 -9.53
C CYS A 117 -3.35 -5.44 -10.83
N ILE A 118 -2.40 -4.54 -11.11
CA ILE A 118 -1.54 -4.59 -12.30
C ILE A 118 -0.21 -5.24 -11.91
N ASN A 119 0.28 -6.22 -12.69
CA ASN A 119 1.49 -7.01 -12.40
C ASN A 119 1.51 -7.65 -11.00
N SER A 120 0.34 -7.84 -10.41
CA SER A 120 0.16 -8.25 -9.02
C SER A 120 -1.19 -8.94 -8.83
N THR A 121 -1.36 -9.60 -7.69
CA THR A 121 -2.63 -10.20 -7.29
C THR A 121 -3.21 -9.46 -6.09
N LYS A 122 -4.54 -9.37 -6.01
CA LYS A 122 -5.23 -8.88 -4.82
C LYS A 122 -5.03 -9.88 -3.69
N VAL A 123 -4.65 -9.39 -2.52
CA VAL A 123 -4.46 -10.20 -1.31
C VAL A 123 -5.29 -9.70 -0.13
N GLN A 124 -5.91 -8.52 -0.27
CA GLN A 124 -6.93 -7.98 0.63
C GLN A 124 -7.83 -7.01 -0.15
#